data_AF-A0A1M6BH55-F1
#
_entry.id   AF-A0A1M6BH55-F1
#
_cell.length_a   1.000
_cell.length_b   1.000
_cell.length_c   1.000
_cell.angle_alpha   90.00
_cell.angle_beta   90.00
_cell.angle_gamma   90.00
#
_symmetry.space_group_name_H-M   'P 1'
#
loop_
_entity.id
_entity.type
_entity.pdbx_description
1 polymer ?
#
loop_
_entity_poly.entity_id
_entity_poly.type
_entity_poly.pdbx_seq_one_letter_code
_entity_poly.pdbx_strand_id
1 'polypeptide(L)'
;MKKLNSNLFWRFKIFLAMVSGGIVLNFLLANFAIHFKIPLYLDCVGSILVAMLGGTIPAILVGFFSNVINSIYSPVTLYYGIISILIAVCASHFHTKRYFKHVHKTIFVIFVFAVLGGGLGSVLTWFLFGFSFGEGFSAPLAHWLFAHGVSNQFSAQLGADFVLDVVDKAAVVVMALWIYRALPQKVKLQCLPSYRMIELVNSSDVHVRHTLLRKVIVIVVIAEILLGAVACSIGFFLYRDVAIRNYTAVGQGVVDAAAILIDPERVDAYLAEGRSAEGYAEVEKGLYDLQKSFPQVTYLYAYQILPDGCEFVPFLVENPGLQLV
;
A
#
# COMPACT_ATOMS: atom_id res chain seq x y z
N MET A 1 -9.81 -38.92 -26.53
CA MET A 1 -9.14 -37.61 -26.35
C MET A 1 -10.02 -36.39 -26.64
N LYS A 2 -10.85 -36.36 -27.71
CA LYS A 2 -11.74 -35.19 -28.04
C LYS A 2 -12.72 -34.76 -26.93
N LYS A 3 -13.33 -35.70 -26.19
CA LYS A 3 -14.33 -35.42 -25.13
C LYS A 3 -13.73 -34.86 -23.82
N LEU A 4 -12.43 -35.10 -23.58
CA LEU A 4 -11.72 -34.60 -22.39
C LEU A 4 -11.33 -33.12 -22.57
N ASN A 5 -10.91 -32.74 -23.79
CA ASN A 5 -10.55 -31.36 -24.14
C ASN A 5 -11.75 -30.40 -24.15
N SER A 6 -12.96 -30.84 -24.53
CA SER A 6 -14.15 -29.98 -24.54
C SER A 6 -14.58 -29.56 -23.13
N ASN A 7 -14.50 -30.49 -22.16
CA ASN A 7 -14.82 -30.21 -20.76
C ASN A 7 -13.78 -29.30 -20.10
N LEU A 8 -12.50 -29.43 -20.47
CA LEU A 8 -11.44 -28.55 -19.97
C LEU A 8 -11.60 -27.12 -20.50
N PHE A 9 -11.84 -26.97 -21.81
CA PHE A 9 -12.02 -25.67 -22.43
C PHE A 9 -13.27 -24.94 -21.91
N TRP A 10 -14.38 -25.65 -21.71
CA TRP A 10 -15.58 -25.07 -21.14
C TRP A 10 -15.40 -24.62 -19.68
N ARG A 11 -14.69 -25.42 -18.88
CA ARG A 11 -14.32 -25.04 -17.50
C ARG A 11 -13.41 -23.83 -17.44
N PHE A 12 -12.45 -23.73 -18.36
CA PHE A 12 -11.59 -22.56 -18.48
C PHE A 12 -12.39 -21.29 -18.82
N LYS A 13 -13.38 -21.38 -19.71
CA LYS A 13 -14.29 -20.26 -20.02
C LYS A 13 -15.07 -19.80 -18.79
N ILE A 14 -15.61 -20.72 -17.99
CA ILE A 14 -16.34 -20.38 -16.76
C ILE A 14 -15.40 -19.74 -15.74
N PHE A 15 -14.19 -20.28 -15.60
CA PHE A 15 -13.17 -19.69 -14.73
C PHE A 15 -12.90 -18.23 -15.10
N LEU A 16 -12.63 -17.95 -16.38
CA LEU A 16 -12.43 -16.58 -16.85
C LEU A 16 -13.66 -15.71 -16.64
N ALA A 17 -14.87 -16.21 -16.90
CA ALA A 17 -16.11 -15.47 -16.70
C ALA A 17 -16.36 -15.10 -15.23
N MET A 18 -16.03 -16.00 -14.29
CA MET A 18 -16.10 -15.70 -12.86
C MET A 18 -15.11 -14.62 -12.46
N VAL A 19 -13.86 -14.72 -12.94
CA VAL A 19 -12.82 -13.74 -12.61
C VAL A 19 -13.17 -12.38 -13.18
N SER A 20 -13.51 -12.29 -14.46
CA SER A 20 -13.89 -11.02 -15.09
C SER A 20 -15.17 -10.45 -14.47
N GLY A 21 -16.20 -11.26 -14.25
CA GLY A 21 -17.45 -10.82 -13.63
C GLY A 21 -17.26 -10.34 -12.19
N GLY A 22 -16.40 -11.00 -11.41
CA GLY A 22 -16.05 -10.56 -10.06
C GLY A 22 -15.33 -9.22 -10.03
N ILE A 23 -14.36 -9.02 -10.93
CA ILE A 23 -13.63 -7.75 -11.06
C ILE A 23 -14.58 -6.62 -11.45
N VAL A 24 -15.42 -6.85 -12.46
CA VAL A 24 -16.42 -5.87 -12.91
C VAL A 24 -17.38 -5.54 -11.77
N LEU A 25 -17.83 -6.52 -10.99
CA LEU A 25 -18.73 -6.28 -9.87
C LEU A 25 -18.09 -5.42 -8.77
N ASN A 26 -16.83 -5.70 -8.41
CA ASN A 26 -16.09 -4.87 -7.46
C ASN A 26 -15.97 -3.43 -7.96
N PHE A 27 -15.57 -3.26 -9.23
CA PHE A 27 -15.39 -1.93 -9.82
C PHE A 27 -16.71 -1.16 -9.88
N LEU A 28 -17.79 -1.79 -10.33
CA LEU A 28 -19.10 -1.14 -10.42
C LEU A 28 -19.62 -0.67 -9.07
N LEU A 29 -19.51 -1.50 -8.03
CA LEU A 29 -20.01 -1.16 -6.70
C LEU A 29 -19.15 -0.11 -6.00
N ALA A 30 -17.83 -0.17 -6.16
CA ALA A 30 -16.93 0.86 -5.65
C ALA A 30 -17.21 2.22 -6.33
N ASN A 31 -17.34 2.25 -7.65
CA ASN A 31 -17.66 3.48 -8.37
C ASN A 31 -19.06 4.00 -8.05
N PHE A 32 -20.03 3.11 -7.82
CA PHE A 32 -21.36 3.49 -7.34
C PHE A 32 -21.26 4.19 -5.97
N ALA A 33 -20.52 3.64 -5.01
CA ALA A 33 -20.33 4.26 -3.71
C ALA A 33 -19.69 5.65 -3.82
N ILE A 34 -18.65 5.79 -4.65
CA ILE A 34 -18.01 7.08 -4.93
C ILE A 34 -19.00 8.08 -5.53
N HIS A 35 -19.76 7.69 -6.55
CA HIS A 35 -20.70 8.58 -7.24
C HIS A 35 -21.77 9.14 -6.31
N PHE A 36 -22.32 8.29 -5.43
CA PHE A 36 -23.34 8.67 -4.45
C PHE A 36 -22.77 9.19 -3.13
N LYS A 37 -21.43 9.33 -3.02
CA LYS A 37 -20.73 9.77 -1.80
C LYS A 37 -21.08 8.94 -0.57
N ILE A 38 -21.28 7.63 -0.77
CA ILE A 38 -21.46 6.67 0.31
C ILE A 38 -20.07 6.42 0.91
N PRO A 39 -19.88 6.58 2.23
CA PRO A 39 -18.56 6.45 2.87
C PRO A 39 -18.16 4.97 3.07
N LEU A 40 -18.23 4.16 2.01
CA LEU A 40 -17.93 2.73 1.98
C LEU A 40 -17.14 2.39 0.71
N TYR A 41 -16.32 1.34 0.78
CA TYR A 41 -15.46 0.92 -0.34
C TYR A 41 -16.19 -0.01 -1.31
N LEU A 42 -16.99 -0.95 -0.79
CA LEU A 42 -17.77 -1.95 -1.54
C LEU A 42 -16.97 -2.77 -2.58
N ASP A 43 -15.65 -2.82 -2.45
CA ASP A 43 -14.69 -3.30 -3.44
C ASP A 43 -14.38 -4.80 -3.34
N CYS A 44 -15.01 -5.51 -2.41
CA CYS A 44 -14.75 -6.93 -2.14
C CYS A 44 -15.96 -7.85 -2.39
N VAL A 45 -17.09 -7.32 -2.87
CA VAL A 45 -18.33 -8.09 -3.08
C VAL A 45 -18.12 -9.21 -4.10
N GLY A 46 -17.53 -8.89 -5.25
CA GLY A 46 -17.16 -9.85 -6.29
C GLY A 46 -16.13 -10.86 -5.81
N SER A 47 -15.13 -10.43 -5.05
CA SER A 47 -14.12 -11.32 -4.47
C SER A 47 -14.76 -12.40 -3.58
N ILE A 48 -15.65 -12.00 -2.67
CA ILE A 48 -16.35 -12.91 -1.75
C ILE A 48 -17.37 -13.78 -2.51
N LEU A 49 -18.10 -13.21 -3.47
CA LEU A 49 -19.04 -13.97 -4.30
C LEU A 49 -18.34 -15.07 -5.09
N VAL A 50 -17.22 -14.74 -5.74
CA VAL A 50 -16.41 -15.72 -6.49
C VAL A 50 -15.77 -16.73 -5.55
N ALA A 51 -15.39 -16.36 -4.32
CA ALA A 51 -14.93 -17.32 -3.32
C ALA A 51 -16.02 -18.34 -2.97
N MET A 52 -17.28 -17.92 -2.89
CA MET A 52 -18.41 -18.81 -2.66
C MET A 52 -18.73 -19.70 -3.86
N LEU A 53 -18.56 -19.20 -5.08
CA LEU A 53 -18.87 -19.92 -6.32
C LEU A 53 -17.72 -20.84 -6.78
N GLY A 54 -16.58 -20.25 -7.08
CA GLY A 54 -15.42 -20.91 -7.70
C GLY A 54 -14.31 -21.30 -6.73
N GLY A 55 -14.40 -20.91 -5.46
CA GLY A 55 -13.40 -21.20 -4.44
C GLY A 55 -12.21 -20.24 -4.46
N THR A 56 -11.11 -20.65 -3.81
CA THR A 56 -10.01 -19.74 -3.44
C THR A 56 -9.29 -19.12 -4.63
N ILE A 57 -8.88 -19.92 -5.62
CA ILE A 57 -8.02 -19.43 -6.72
C ILE A 57 -8.68 -18.33 -7.56
N PRO A 58 -9.90 -18.50 -8.12
CA PRO A 58 -10.51 -17.43 -8.89
C PRO A 58 -10.80 -16.20 -8.02
N ALA A 59 -11.11 -16.37 -6.73
CA ALA A 59 -11.34 -15.25 -5.81
C ALA A 59 -10.08 -14.42 -5.52
N ILE A 60 -8.92 -15.08 -5.36
CA ILE A 60 -7.62 -14.41 -5.23
C ILE A 60 -7.36 -13.55 -6.46
N LEU A 61 -7.59 -14.09 -7.67
CA LEU A 61 -7.39 -13.33 -8.91
C LEU A 61 -8.31 -12.12 -8.99
N VAL A 62 -9.57 -12.26 -8.58
CA VAL A 62 -10.51 -11.14 -8.52
C VAL A 62 -9.99 -10.05 -7.58
N GLY A 63 -9.64 -10.40 -6.34
CA GLY A 63 -9.16 -9.43 -5.36
C GLY A 63 -7.86 -8.74 -5.78
N PHE A 64 -6.91 -9.51 -6.34
CA PHE A 64 -5.64 -8.98 -6.82
C PHE A 64 -5.83 -8.05 -8.02
N PHE A 65 -6.47 -8.52 -9.09
CA PHE A 65 -6.61 -7.72 -10.31
C PHE A 65 -7.53 -6.51 -10.13
N SER A 66 -8.51 -6.55 -9.21
CA SER A 66 -9.30 -5.37 -8.87
C SER A 66 -8.39 -4.23 -8.37
N ASN A 67 -7.43 -4.55 -7.50
CA ASN A 67 -6.49 -3.55 -6.97
C ASN A 67 -5.43 -3.12 -7.99
N VAL A 68 -4.98 -4.03 -8.85
CA VAL A 68 -4.08 -3.69 -9.97
C VAL A 68 -4.75 -2.71 -10.92
N ILE A 69 -6.02 -2.92 -11.27
CA ILE A 69 -6.78 -2.00 -12.12
C ILE A 69 -6.98 -0.66 -11.41
N ASN A 70 -7.35 -0.67 -10.13
CA ASN A 70 -7.47 0.56 -9.35
C ASN A 70 -6.13 1.33 -9.24
N SER A 71 -4.99 0.62 -9.30
CA SER A 71 -3.67 1.26 -9.18
C SER A 71 -3.27 2.11 -10.37
N ILE A 72 -3.98 1.96 -11.49
CA ILE A 72 -3.86 2.86 -12.64
C ILE A 72 -4.33 4.27 -12.25
N TYR A 73 -5.31 4.39 -11.36
CA TYR A 73 -5.84 5.66 -10.87
C TYR A 73 -5.15 6.15 -9.59
N SER A 74 -4.84 5.23 -8.67
CA SER A 74 -4.12 5.55 -7.43
C SER A 74 -3.09 4.47 -7.12
N PRO A 75 -1.79 4.72 -7.32
CA PRO A 75 -0.74 3.70 -7.14
C PRO A 75 -0.75 3.03 -5.76
N VAL A 76 -1.23 3.75 -4.74
CA VAL A 76 -1.37 3.26 -3.36
C VAL A 76 -2.30 2.04 -3.26
N THR A 77 -3.29 1.92 -4.15
CA THR A 77 -4.25 0.79 -4.13
C THR A 77 -3.60 -0.56 -4.41
N LEU A 78 -2.47 -0.58 -5.11
CA LEU A 78 -1.74 -1.83 -5.39
C LEU A 78 -1.33 -2.53 -4.09
N TYR A 79 -0.93 -1.75 -3.07
CA TYR A 79 -0.49 -2.28 -1.78
C TYR A 79 -1.64 -2.92 -1.00
N TYR A 80 -2.86 -2.36 -1.08
CA TYR A 80 -4.04 -2.97 -0.45
C TYR A 80 -4.49 -4.27 -1.14
N GLY A 81 -3.93 -4.60 -2.31
CA GLY A 81 -4.15 -5.88 -3.00
C GLY A 81 -3.89 -7.10 -2.13
N ILE A 82 -2.92 -7.03 -1.20
CA ILE A 82 -2.66 -8.13 -0.25
C ILE A 82 -3.85 -8.40 0.67
N ILE A 83 -4.53 -7.34 1.13
CA ILE A 83 -5.68 -7.43 2.01
C ILE A 83 -6.85 -8.07 1.26
N SER A 84 -7.09 -7.67 0.01
CA SER A 84 -8.13 -8.29 -0.81
C SER A 84 -7.85 -9.77 -1.10
N ILE A 85 -6.60 -10.17 -1.26
CA ILE A 85 -6.20 -11.59 -1.36
C ILE A 85 -6.54 -12.33 -0.06
N LEU A 86 -6.16 -11.78 1.10
CA LEU A 86 -6.46 -12.38 2.41
C LEU A 86 -7.97 -12.54 2.62
N ILE A 87 -8.76 -11.51 2.31
CA ILE A 87 -10.23 -11.56 2.39
C ILE A 87 -10.77 -12.66 1.47
N ALA A 88 -10.29 -12.77 0.22
CA ALA A 88 -10.73 -13.80 -0.72
C ALA A 88 -10.43 -15.23 -0.22
N VAL A 89 -9.24 -15.43 0.38
CA VAL A 89 -8.82 -16.71 0.96
C VAL A 89 -9.70 -17.07 2.15
N CYS A 90 -9.88 -16.14 3.09
CA CYS A 90 -10.74 -16.33 4.25
C CYS A 90 -12.19 -16.57 3.85
N ALA A 91 -12.72 -15.83 2.87
CA ALA A 91 -14.07 -16.03 2.34
C ALA A 91 -14.29 -17.45 1.81
N SER A 92 -13.33 -17.97 1.04
CA SER A 92 -13.40 -19.33 0.51
C SER A 92 -13.39 -20.36 1.65
N HIS A 93 -12.52 -20.17 2.64
CA HIS A 93 -12.42 -21.05 3.82
C HIS A 93 -13.67 -21.03 4.69
N PHE A 94 -14.25 -19.86 4.94
CA PHE A 94 -15.49 -19.74 5.70
C PHE A 94 -16.68 -20.32 4.95
N HIS A 95 -16.69 -20.21 3.62
CA HIS A 95 -17.70 -20.85 2.79
C HIS A 95 -17.59 -22.38 2.79
N THR A 96 -16.38 -22.96 2.74
CA THR A 96 -16.22 -24.43 2.84
C THR A 96 -16.70 -24.95 4.20
N LYS A 97 -16.45 -24.21 5.28
CA LYS A 97 -16.95 -24.52 6.63
C LYS A 97 -18.41 -24.16 6.89
N ARG A 98 -19.15 -23.69 5.88
CA ARG A 98 -20.59 -23.33 5.97
C ARG A 98 -20.89 -22.20 6.98
N TYR A 99 -19.95 -21.29 7.24
CA TYR A 99 -20.16 -20.20 8.21
C TYR A 99 -21.28 -19.26 7.78
N PHE A 100 -21.36 -18.95 6.48
CA PHE A 100 -22.41 -18.11 5.89
C PHE A 100 -23.85 -18.65 6.01
N LYS A 101 -24.04 -19.88 6.49
CA LYS A 101 -25.38 -20.46 6.74
C LYS A 101 -25.98 -20.02 8.08
N HIS A 102 -25.17 -19.56 9.02
CA HIS A 102 -25.63 -19.21 10.37
C HIS A 102 -25.29 -17.76 10.68
N VAL A 103 -26.28 -16.99 11.16
CA VAL A 103 -26.13 -15.54 11.41
C VAL A 103 -24.95 -15.23 12.32
N HIS A 104 -24.82 -15.91 13.47
CA HIS A 104 -23.71 -15.68 14.41
C HIS A 104 -22.33 -15.96 13.78
N LYS A 105 -22.21 -16.99 12.93
CA LYS A 105 -20.95 -17.28 12.23
C LYS A 105 -20.67 -16.26 11.14
N THR A 106 -21.69 -15.77 10.45
CA THR A 106 -21.55 -14.67 9.46
C THR A 106 -21.07 -13.38 10.14
N ILE A 107 -21.59 -13.05 11.32
CA ILE A 107 -21.12 -11.90 12.11
C ILE A 107 -19.62 -12.06 12.45
N PHE A 108 -19.20 -13.25 12.86
CA PHE A 108 -17.78 -13.54 13.06
C PHE A 108 -16.96 -13.35 11.77
N VAL A 109 -17.46 -13.78 10.61
CA VAL A 109 -16.77 -13.54 9.32
C VAL A 109 -16.64 -12.05 9.02
N ILE A 110 -17.69 -11.26 9.24
CA ILE A 110 -17.67 -9.80 9.06
C ILE A 110 -16.59 -9.19 9.96
N PHE A 111 -16.54 -9.58 11.23
CA PHE A 111 -15.52 -9.11 12.16
C PHE A 111 -14.10 -9.46 11.68
N VAL A 112 -13.86 -10.70 11.23
CA VAL A 112 -12.57 -11.09 10.67
C VAL A 112 -12.20 -10.25 9.46
N PHE A 113 -13.14 -9.99 8.53
CA PHE A 113 -12.88 -9.13 7.38
C PHE A 113 -12.64 -7.68 7.76
N ALA A 114 -13.29 -7.17 8.81
CA ALA A 114 -13.04 -5.82 9.31
C ALA A 114 -11.67 -5.70 10.00
N VAL A 115 -11.19 -6.74 10.67
CA VAL A 115 -9.81 -6.79 11.18
C VAL A 115 -8.80 -6.81 10.04
N LEU A 116 -9.07 -7.58 8.97
CA LEU A 116 -8.19 -7.60 7.80
C LEU A 116 -8.22 -6.27 7.03
N GLY A 117 -9.41 -5.72 6.79
CA GLY A 117 -9.61 -4.44 6.11
C GLY A 117 -9.10 -3.29 6.95
N GLY A 118 -9.76 -3.01 8.07
CA GLY A 118 -9.53 -1.79 8.83
C GLY A 118 -8.37 -1.93 9.80
N GLY A 119 -8.18 -3.10 10.40
CA GLY A 119 -7.05 -3.34 11.30
C GLY A 119 -5.72 -3.35 10.55
N LEU A 120 -5.52 -4.35 9.70
CA LEU A 120 -4.27 -4.46 8.91
C LEU A 120 -4.16 -3.35 7.86
N GLY A 121 -5.27 -2.91 7.27
CA GLY A 121 -5.26 -1.77 6.35
C GLY A 121 -4.82 -0.50 7.03
N SER A 122 -5.30 -0.18 8.23
CA SER A 122 -4.85 1.02 8.95
C SER A 122 -3.36 1.00 9.26
N VAL A 123 -2.82 -0.17 9.67
CA VAL A 123 -1.37 -0.34 9.88
C VAL A 123 -0.64 -0.05 8.57
N LEU A 124 -1.09 -0.62 7.45
CA LEU A 124 -0.49 -0.43 6.14
C LEU A 124 -0.60 1.03 5.68
N THR A 125 -1.75 1.68 5.88
CA THR A 125 -1.99 3.10 5.63
C THR A 125 -1.01 3.97 6.43
N TRP A 126 -0.87 3.71 7.73
CA TRP A 126 0.02 4.47 8.61
C TRP A 126 1.47 4.50 8.10
N PHE A 127 1.96 3.35 7.64
CA PHE A 127 3.30 3.27 7.04
C PHE A 127 3.34 3.94 5.66
N LEU A 128 2.36 3.70 4.78
CA LEU A 128 2.34 4.26 3.42
C LEU A 128 2.27 5.79 3.38
N PHE A 129 1.61 6.40 4.36
CA PHE A 129 1.43 7.85 4.47
C PHE A 129 2.45 8.50 5.42
N GLY A 130 3.58 7.84 5.69
CA GLY A 130 4.70 8.48 6.40
C GLY A 130 4.45 8.72 7.88
N PHE A 131 3.75 7.81 8.56
CA PHE A 131 3.31 7.95 9.95
C PHE A 131 2.36 9.13 10.17
N SER A 132 1.43 9.30 9.23
CA SER A 132 0.39 10.33 9.26
C SER A 132 -0.97 9.73 8.91
N PHE A 133 -2.01 10.57 8.93
CA PHE A 133 -3.34 10.18 8.44
C PHE A 133 -3.27 9.74 6.98
N GLY A 134 -4.02 8.70 6.67
CA GLY A 134 -4.20 8.26 5.30
C GLY A 134 -5.14 9.17 4.52
N GLU A 135 -5.20 8.94 3.22
CA GLU A 135 -6.26 9.47 2.37
C GLU A 135 -7.35 8.40 2.17
N GLY A 136 -8.61 8.83 2.07
CA GLY A 136 -9.74 7.93 1.79
C GLY A 136 -10.98 8.24 2.62
N PHE A 137 -11.94 7.31 2.61
CA PHE A 137 -13.23 7.50 3.28
C PHE A 137 -13.14 7.61 4.80
N SER A 138 -12.10 7.04 5.40
CA SER A 138 -11.85 7.07 6.84
C SER A 138 -11.14 8.31 7.34
N ALA A 139 -10.42 9.03 6.47
CA ALA A 139 -9.63 10.19 6.87
C ALA A 139 -10.48 11.27 7.57
N PRO A 140 -11.68 11.66 7.08
CA PRO A 140 -12.50 12.65 7.78
C PRO A 140 -12.90 12.21 9.20
N LEU A 141 -13.21 10.92 9.39
CA LEU A 141 -13.54 10.38 10.71
C LEU A 141 -12.29 10.31 11.60
N ALA A 142 -11.13 9.96 11.05
CA ALA A 142 -9.86 9.92 11.78
C ALA A 142 -9.46 11.32 12.29
N HIS A 143 -9.54 12.34 11.43
CA HIS A 143 -9.30 13.73 11.81
C HIS A 143 -10.29 14.20 12.88
N TRP A 144 -11.57 13.86 12.73
CA TRP A 144 -12.59 14.20 13.72
C TRP A 144 -12.30 13.55 15.09
N LEU A 145 -11.95 12.26 15.12
CA LEU A 145 -11.60 11.55 16.35
C LEU A 145 -10.37 12.15 17.04
N PHE A 146 -9.34 12.51 16.27
CA PHE A 146 -8.15 13.16 16.81
C PHE A 146 -8.46 14.54 17.40
N ALA A 147 -9.25 15.35 16.69
CA ALA A 147 -9.70 16.65 17.17
C ALA A 147 -10.56 16.58 18.46
N HIS A 148 -11.22 15.45 18.70
CA HIS A 148 -12.11 15.22 19.84
C HIS A 148 -11.48 14.35 20.96
N GLY A 149 -10.15 14.28 21.01
CA GLY A 149 -9.44 13.79 22.20
C GLY A 149 -8.89 12.37 22.12
N VAL A 150 -8.84 11.75 20.94
CA VAL A 150 -8.01 10.54 20.76
C VAL A 150 -6.53 10.94 20.78
N SER A 151 -5.78 10.35 21.71
CA SER A 151 -4.45 10.82 22.13
C SER A 151 -3.35 10.76 21.07
N ASN A 152 -3.48 9.92 20.05
CA ASN A 152 -2.50 9.79 18.97
C ASN A 152 -3.21 9.65 17.62
N GLN A 153 -2.61 10.23 16.57
CA GLN A 153 -3.06 10.15 15.19
C GLN A 153 -3.24 8.70 14.72
N PHE A 154 -2.29 7.81 15.06
CA PHE A 154 -2.40 6.39 14.71
C PHE A 154 -3.65 5.74 15.32
N SER A 155 -3.93 5.99 16.59
CA SER A 155 -5.11 5.43 17.26
C SER A 155 -6.41 5.98 16.68
N ALA A 156 -6.42 7.25 16.26
CA ALA A 156 -7.55 7.87 15.60
C ALA A 156 -7.79 7.28 14.20
N GLN A 157 -6.72 7.09 13.41
CA GLN A 157 -6.75 6.42 12.11
C GLN A 157 -7.25 4.97 12.25
N LEU A 158 -6.66 4.19 13.17
CA LEU A 158 -7.04 2.81 13.43
C LEU A 158 -8.50 2.68 13.85
N GLY A 159 -8.96 3.56 14.75
CA GLY A 159 -10.35 3.58 15.18
C GLY A 159 -11.31 3.90 14.04
N ALA A 160 -11.00 4.92 13.23
CA ALA A 160 -11.81 5.33 12.09
C ALA A 160 -11.89 4.24 11.01
N ASP A 161 -10.74 3.70 10.61
CA ASP A 161 -10.63 2.62 9.63
C ASP A 161 -11.42 1.40 10.11
N PHE A 162 -11.20 0.96 11.34
CA PHE A 162 -11.87 -0.23 11.87
C PHE A 162 -13.39 -0.07 11.91
N VAL A 163 -13.89 1.08 12.39
CA VAL A 163 -15.34 1.33 12.46
C VAL A 163 -15.96 1.34 11.06
N LEU A 164 -15.36 2.06 10.11
CA LEU A 164 -15.87 2.09 8.74
C LEU A 164 -15.78 0.72 8.07
N ASP A 165 -14.70 -0.03 8.29
CA ASP A 165 -14.59 -1.36 7.72
C ASP A 165 -15.55 -2.37 8.34
N VAL A 166 -15.93 -2.24 9.61
CA VAL A 166 -17.02 -3.06 10.17
C VAL A 166 -18.31 -2.82 9.39
N VAL A 167 -18.65 -1.56 9.10
CA VAL A 167 -19.86 -1.20 8.35
C VAL A 167 -19.76 -1.65 6.89
N ASP A 168 -18.63 -1.40 6.24
CA ASP A 168 -18.34 -1.81 4.86
C ASP A 168 -18.43 -3.32 4.72
N LYS A 169 -17.74 -4.08 5.58
CA LYS A 169 -17.70 -5.54 5.49
C LYS A 169 -19.05 -6.17 5.83
N ALA A 170 -19.87 -5.54 6.67
CA ALA A 170 -21.26 -5.95 6.85
C ALA A 170 -22.04 -5.80 5.54
N ALA A 171 -21.99 -4.62 4.90
CA ALA A 171 -22.68 -4.36 3.64
C ALA A 171 -22.19 -5.30 2.52
N VAL A 172 -20.88 -5.44 2.37
CA VAL A 172 -20.23 -6.29 1.36
C VAL A 172 -20.64 -7.76 1.52
N VAL A 173 -20.57 -8.31 2.74
CA VAL A 173 -20.95 -9.71 2.98
C VAL A 173 -22.45 -9.92 2.73
N VAL A 174 -23.31 -9.01 3.19
CA VAL A 174 -24.75 -9.11 2.96
C VAL A 174 -25.08 -9.08 1.47
N MET A 175 -24.50 -8.15 0.71
CA MET A 175 -24.68 -8.07 -0.74
C MET A 175 -24.20 -9.33 -1.44
N ALA A 176 -23.00 -9.82 -1.11
CA ALA A 176 -22.47 -11.04 -1.70
C ALA A 176 -23.39 -12.25 -1.41
N LEU A 177 -23.92 -12.37 -0.19
CA LEU A 177 -24.85 -13.44 0.18
C LEU A 177 -26.19 -13.31 -0.54
N TRP A 178 -26.69 -12.10 -0.72
CA TRP A 178 -27.94 -11.86 -1.43
C TRP A 178 -27.82 -12.26 -2.90
N ILE A 179 -26.76 -11.80 -3.58
CA ILE A 179 -26.45 -12.19 -4.97
C ILE A 179 -26.25 -13.70 -5.06
N TYR A 180 -25.47 -14.29 -4.15
CA TYR A 180 -25.25 -15.74 -4.12
C TYR A 180 -26.58 -16.50 -3.97
N ARG A 181 -27.49 -16.07 -3.09
CA ARG A 181 -28.79 -16.74 -2.91
C ARG A 181 -29.69 -16.60 -4.13
N ALA A 182 -29.69 -15.43 -4.77
CA ALA A 182 -30.48 -15.15 -5.98
C ALA A 182 -30.05 -15.99 -7.20
N LEU A 183 -28.79 -16.43 -7.26
CA LEU A 183 -28.30 -17.24 -8.39
C LEU A 183 -28.97 -18.64 -8.47
N PRO A 184 -29.38 -19.09 -9.67
CA PRO A 184 -29.93 -20.43 -9.87
C PRO A 184 -28.95 -21.53 -9.45
N GLN A 185 -29.46 -22.65 -8.92
CA GLN A 185 -28.64 -23.81 -8.53
C GLN A 185 -27.79 -24.34 -9.70
N LYS A 186 -28.31 -24.29 -10.92
CA LYS A 186 -27.57 -24.69 -12.13
C LYS A 186 -26.27 -23.89 -12.28
N VAL A 187 -26.33 -22.56 -12.13
CA VAL A 187 -25.14 -21.69 -12.24
C VAL A 187 -24.14 -22.00 -11.14
N LYS A 188 -24.62 -22.14 -9.90
CA LYS A 188 -23.77 -22.50 -8.75
C LYS A 188 -23.00 -23.80 -9.00
N LEU A 189 -23.67 -24.83 -9.50
CA LEU A 189 -23.06 -26.12 -9.79
C LEU A 189 -22.04 -26.06 -10.93
N GLN A 190 -22.28 -25.22 -11.94
CA GLN A 190 -21.34 -25.03 -13.07
C GLN A 190 -20.04 -24.32 -12.63
N CYS A 191 -20.14 -23.43 -11.65
CA CYS A 191 -19.01 -22.70 -11.10
C CYS A 191 -18.16 -23.50 -10.10
N LEU A 192 -18.65 -24.62 -9.59
CA LEU A 192 -17.96 -25.38 -8.54
C LEU A 192 -16.58 -25.88 -9.01
N PRO A 193 -15.53 -25.71 -8.19
CA PRO A 193 -14.22 -26.24 -8.52
C PRO A 193 -14.23 -27.77 -8.53
N SER A 194 -13.41 -28.35 -9.41
CA SER A 194 -13.45 -29.78 -9.74
C SER A 194 -13.23 -30.71 -8.55
N TYR A 195 -12.40 -30.31 -7.58
CA TYR A 195 -12.15 -31.12 -6.37
C TYR A 195 -13.37 -31.19 -5.45
N ARG A 196 -14.21 -30.15 -5.42
CA ARG A 196 -15.40 -30.07 -4.56
C ARG A 196 -16.59 -30.84 -5.14
N MET A 197 -16.63 -30.99 -6.46
CA MET A 197 -17.54 -31.92 -7.14
C MET A 197 -17.22 -33.37 -6.77
N ILE A 198 -15.93 -33.74 -6.69
CA ILE A 198 -15.48 -35.09 -6.29
C ILE A 198 -15.86 -35.37 -4.82
N GLU A 199 -15.71 -34.37 -3.94
CA GLU A 199 -16.08 -34.48 -2.53
C GLU A 199 -17.60 -34.65 -2.31
N LEU A 200 -18.43 -34.00 -3.13
CA LEU A 200 -19.89 -34.17 -3.11
C LEU A 200 -20.36 -35.55 -3.63
N VAL A 201 -19.55 -36.20 -4.48
CA VAL A 201 -19.83 -37.51 -5.06
C VAL A 201 -19.30 -38.65 -4.20
N ASN A 202 -18.14 -38.47 -3.56
CA ASN A 202 -17.46 -39.49 -2.75
C ASN A 202 -17.65 -39.28 -1.25
N SER A 203 -18.85 -38.92 -0.79
CA SER A 203 -19.17 -38.62 0.62
C SER A 203 -19.01 -39.78 1.61
N SER A 204 -18.27 -40.84 1.26
CA SER A 204 -18.04 -42.03 2.09
C SER A 204 -16.62 -42.19 2.62
N ASP A 205 -15.57 -41.62 2.00
CA ASP A 205 -14.22 -41.82 2.53
C ASP A 205 -13.20 -40.91 1.84
N VAL A 206 -12.77 -39.83 2.49
CA VAL A 206 -11.42 -39.30 2.23
C VAL A 206 -10.83 -38.63 3.48
N HIS A 207 -9.77 -39.24 4.00
CA HIS A 207 -8.82 -38.65 4.95
C HIS A 207 -8.01 -37.50 4.30
N VAL A 208 -8.63 -36.36 3.96
CA VAL A 208 -7.91 -35.15 3.48
C VAL A 208 -7.54 -34.26 4.66
N ARG A 209 -6.56 -34.67 5.47
CA ARG A 209 -6.14 -33.85 6.63
C ARG A 209 -4.81 -33.11 6.48
N HIS A 210 -4.04 -33.31 5.40
CA HIS A 210 -2.74 -32.63 5.23
C HIS A 210 -2.64 -31.66 4.03
N THR A 211 -3.46 -31.81 2.99
CA THR A 211 -3.33 -31.01 1.75
C THR A 211 -3.96 -29.63 1.82
N LEU A 212 -5.03 -29.44 2.59
CA LEU A 212 -5.68 -28.13 2.78
C LEU A 212 -4.86 -27.22 3.69
N LEU A 213 -4.36 -27.76 4.81
CA LEU A 213 -3.48 -27.03 5.72
C LEU A 213 -2.23 -26.55 4.99
N ARG A 214 -1.59 -27.40 4.16
CA ARG A 214 -0.44 -27.01 3.35
C ARG A 214 -0.75 -25.89 2.35
N LYS A 215 -1.91 -25.91 1.70
CA LYS A 215 -2.33 -24.82 0.78
C LYS A 215 -2.59 -23.51 1.53
N VAL A 216 -3.22 -23.58 2.70
CA VAL A 216 -3.44 -22.40 3.55
C VAL A 216 -2.11 -21.87 4.09
N ILE A 217 -1.21 -22.74 4.57
CA ILE A 217 0.13 -22.36 5.02
C ILE A 217 0.92 -21.72 3.87
N VAL A 218 0.90 -22.28 2.66
CA VAL A 218 1.59 -21.68 1.51
C VAL A 218 1.01 -20.31 1.17
N ILE A 219 -0.32 -20.15 1.22
CA ILE A 219 -0.96 -18.85 1.00
C ILE A 219 -0.59 -17.85 2.09
N VAL A 220 -0.58 -18.26 3.36
CA VAL A 220 -0.16 -17.41 4.50
C VAL A 220 1.32 -17.05 4.38
N VAL A 221 2.19 -18.00 4.04
CA VAL A 221 3.62 -17.75 3.84
C VAL A 221 3.86 -16.80 2.66
N ILE A 222 3.14 -16.97 1.55
CA ILE A 222 3.19 -16.02 0.44
C ILE A 222 2.68 -14.65 0.89
N ALA A 223 1.61 -14.62 1.70
CA ALA A 223 1.09 -13.37 2.23
C ALA A 223 2.06 -12.68 3.19
N GLU A 224 2.78 -13.43 4.03
CA GLU A 224 3.86 -12.95 4.92
C GLU A 224 5.06 -12.43 4.11
N ILE A 225 5.44 -13.13 3.04
CA ILE A 225 6.50 -12.66 2.14
C ILE A 225 6.09 -11.36 1.46
N LEU A 226 4.82 -11.25 1.02
CA LEU A 226 4.28 -10.02 0.45
C LEU A 226 4.19 -8.92 1.50
N LEU A 227 3.78 -9.23 2.74
CA LEU A 227 3.75 -8.30 3.87
C LEU A 227 5.16 -7.77 4.17
N GLY A 228 6.15 -8.67 4.20
CA GLY A 228 7.56 -8.33 4.39
C GLY A 228 8.12 -7.50 3.24
N ALA A 229 7.78 -7.81 1.99
CA ALA A 229 8.21 -7.03 0.83
C ALA A 229 7.59 -5.62 0.82
N VAL A 230 6.31 -5.51 1.17
CA VAL A 230 5.61 -4.22 1.31
C VAL A 230 6.20 -3.45 2.49
N ALA A 231 6.38 -4.06 3.65
CA ALA A 231 7.00 -3.43 4.81
C ALA A 231 8.44 -2.96 4.53
N CYS A 232 9.26 -3.75 3.84
CA CYS A 232 10.59 -3.35 3.39
C CYS A 232 10.54 -2.20 2.38
N SER A 233 9.59 -2.24 1.44
CA SER A 233 9.44 -1.17 0.45
C SER A 233 9.05 0.14 1.14
N ILE A 234 8.08 0.08 2.05
CA ILE A 234 7.65 1.26 2.81
C ILE A 234 8.79 1.76 3.71
N GLY A 235 9.46 0.86 4.43
CA GLY A 235 10.62 1.19 5.24
C GLY A 235 11.71 1.88 4.43
N PHE A 236 11.97 1.43 3.20
CA PHE A 236 12.91 2.06 2.29
C PHE A 236 12.48 3.46 1.85
N PHE A 237 11.24 3.64 1.39
CA PHE A 237 10.73 4.95 0.97
C PHE A 237 10.73 5.95 2.12
N LEU A 238 10.29 5.50 3.30
CA LEU A 238 10.21 6.35 4.48
C LEU A 238 11.61 6.72 5.00
N TYR A 239 12.54 5.76 5.04
CA TYR A 239 13.94 6.03 5.36
C TYR A 239 14.55 7.01 4.36
N ARG A 240 14.28 6.83 3.07
CA ARG A 240 14.79 7.73 2.02
C ARG A 240 14.26 9.15 2.19
N ASP A 241 12.97 9.33 2.42
CA ASP A 241 12.37 10.66 2.55
C ASP A 241 12.80 11.37 3.86
N VAL A 242 12.98 10.62 4.95
CA VAL A 242 13.56 11.16 6.19
C VAL A 242 15.03 11.50 5.99
N ALA A 243 15.80 10.64 5.33
CA ALA A 243 17.21 10.89 5.05
C ALA A 243 17.39 12.14 4.18
N ILE A 244 16.65 12.25 3.06
CA ILE A 244 16.69 13.42 2.19
C ILE A 244 16.35 14.68 3.00
N ARG A 245 15.25 14.69 3.75
CA ARG A 245 14.86 15.87 4.54
C ARG A 245 15.91 16.26 5.57
N ASN A 246 16.46 15.29 6.30
CA ASN A 246 17.50 15.55 7.30
C ASN A 246 18.78 16.13 6.65
N TYR A 247 19.25 15.53 5.55
CA TYR A 247 20.46 16.01 4.87
C TYR A 247 20.23 17.35 4.16
N THR A 248 19.04 17.59 3.60
CA THR A 248 18.69 18.91 3.04
C THR A 248 18.67 19.99 4.14
N ALA A 249 18.09 19.71 5.30
CA ALA A 249 18.07 20.65 6.42
C ALA A 249 19.48 20.97 6.94
N VAL A 250 20.36 19.96 7.06
CA VAL A 250 21.77 20.16 7.38
C VAL A 250 22.46 21.02 6.32
N GLY A 251 22.26 20.70 5.03
CA GLY A 251 22.84 21.47 3.92
C GLY A 251 22.40 22.94 3.93
N GLN A 252 21.11 23.22 4.17
CA GLN A 252 20.60 24.58 4.31
C GLN A 252 21.25 25.31 5.49
N GLY A 253 21.33 24.68 6.66
CA GLY A 253 21.98 25.29 7.83
C GLY A 253 23.47 25.60 7.61
N VAL A 254 24.19 24.77 6.84
CA VAL A 254 25.59 25.02 6.47
C VAL A 254 25.69 26.17 5.47
N VAL A 255 24.79 26.25 4.48
CA VAL A 255 24.76 27.37 3.53
C VAL A 255 24.47 28.69 4.24
N ASP A 256 23.51 28.71 5.17
CA ASP A 256 23.19 29.90 5.97
C ASP A 256 24.38 30.35 6.83
N ALA A 257 25.10 29.40 7.46
CA ALA A 257 26.32 29.69 8.20
C ALA A 257 27.46 30.19 7.29
N ALA A 258 27.60 29.63 6.09
CA ALA A 258 28.60 30.06 5.12
C ALA A 258 28.32 31.47 4.59
N ALA A 259 27.04 31.81 4.37
CA ALA A 259 26.63 33.13 3.90
C ALA A 259 26.98 34.25 4.90
N ILE A 260 27.01 33.95 6.20
CA ILE A 260 27.44 34.92 7.24
C ILE A 260 28.93 35.23 7.16
N LEU A 261 29.74 34.28 6.67
CA LEU A 261 31.19 34.45 6.57
C LEU A 261 31.61 35.29 5.36
N ILE A 262 30.77 35.39 4.32
CA ILE A 262 31.10 36.08 3.07
C ILE A 262 30.52 37.49 3.12
N ASP A 263 31.39 38.50 3.09
CA ASP A 263 30.99 39.90 2.99
C ASP A 263 30.56 40.22 1.53
N PRO A 264 29.29 40.58 1.27
CA PRO A 264 28.80 40.87 -0.07
C PRO A 264 29.53 42.03 -0.76
N GLU A 265 29.99 43.04 -0.01
CA GLU A 265 30.64 44.23 -0.57
C GLU A 265 32.06 43.94 -1.06
N ARG A 266 32.65 42.82 -0.61
CA ARG A 266 34.03 42.42 -0.95
C ARG A 266 34.11 41.34 -2.01
N VAL A 267 32.97 40.82 -2.48
CA VAL A 267 32.91 39.75 -3.50
C VAL A 267 33.66 40.13 -4.77
N ASP A 268 33.50 41.36 -5.25
CA ASP A 268 34.19 41.84 -6.46
C ASP A 268 35.72 41.89 -6.26
N ALA A 269 36.19 42.24 -5.05
CA ALA A 269 37.61 42.22 -4.71
C ALA A 269 38.16 40.78 -4.64
N TYR A 270 37.37 39.84 -4.11
CA TYR A 270 37.73 38.42 -4.07
C TYR A 270 37.84 37.81 -5.47
N LEU A 271 37.00 38.24 -6.42
CA LEU A 271 37.07 37.81 -7.82
C LEU A 271 38.27 38.43 -8.55
N ALA A 272 38.59 39.70 -8.32
CA ALA A 272 39.67 40.41 -9.00
C ALA A 272 41.09 40.04 -8.48
N GLU A 273 41.25 39.90 -7.17
CA GLU A 273 42.56 39.75 -6.51
C GLU A 273 42.80 38.34 -5.94
N GLY A 274 41.76 37.49 -5.89
CA GLY A 274 41.83 36.13 -5.38
C GLY A 274 42.33 36.07 -3.92
N ARG A 275 43.23 35.12 -3.63
CA ARG A 275 43.86 34.95 -2.30
C ARG A 275 44.67 36.15 -1.81
N SER A 276 44.95 37.13 -2.68
CA SER A 276 45.67 38.34 -2.30
C SER A 276 44.73 39.43 -1.75
N ALA A 277 43.41 39.28 -1.95
CA ALA A 277 42.41 40.20 -1.42
C ALA A 277 42.41 40.19 0.11
N GLU A 278 42.33 41.37 0.71
CA GLU A 278 42.25 41.50 2.16
C GLU A 278 40.98 40.79 2.70
N GLY A 279 41.13 40.05 3.80
CA GLY A 279 40.06 39.24 4.41
C GLY A 279 39.81 37.89 3.73
N TYR A 280 40.32 37.63 2.52
CA TYR A 280 40.07 36.39 1.79
C TYR A 280 40.50 35.14 2.57
N ALA A 281 41.71 35.16 3.14
CA ALA A 281 42.27 34.02 3.86
C ALA A 281 41.47 33.67 5.14
N GLU A 282 40.84 34.66 5.78
CA GLU A 282 40.01 34.45 6.96
C GLU A 282 38.68 33.80 6.59
N VAL A 283 38.06 34.26 5.49
CA VAL A 283 36.83 33.67 4.94
C VAL A 283 37.09 32.25 4.44
N GLU A 284 38.15 32.02 3.66
CA GLU A 284 38.54 30.69 3.15
C GLU A 284 38.76 29.71 4.30
N LYS A 285 39.44 30.12 5.36
CA LYS A 285 39.64 29.30 6.57
C LYS A 285 38.33 29.03 7.31
N GLY A 286 37.48 30.03 7.48
CA GLY A 286 36.17 29.87 8.13
C GLY A 286 35.26 28.89 7.39
N LEU A 287 35.24 28.96 6.05
CA LEU A 287 34.50 28.03 5.20
C LEU A 287 35.09 26.60 5.28
N TYR A 288 36.42 26.47 5.37
CA TYR A 288 37.08 25.17 5.57
C TYR A 288 36.73 24.52 6.91
N ASP A 289 36.82 25.30 8.00
CA ASP A 289 36.49 24.82 9.34
C ASP A 289 34.99 24.47 9.48
N LEU A 290 34.12 25.25 8.82
CA LEU A 290 32.70 24.97 8.73
C LEU A 290 32.45 23.65 7.98
N GLN A 291 33.00 23.46 6.79
CA GLN A 291 32.85 22.20 6.06
C GLN A 291 33.34 21.00 6.88
N LYS A 292 34.50 21.13 7.53
CA LYS A 292 35.08 20.06 8.36
C LYS A 292 34.20 19.66 9.54
N SER A 293 33.41 20.60 10.05
CA SER A 293 32.43 20.35 11.13
C SER A 293 31.22 19.54 10.66
N PHE A 294 30.96 19.50 9.35
CA PHE A 294 29.85 18.78 8.72
C PHE A 294 30.38 17.77 7.69
N PRO A 295 30.81 16.57 8.11
CA PRO A 295 31.42 15.58 7.21
C PRO A 295 30.49 15.09 6.10
N GLN A 296 29.19 15.39 6.16
CA GLN A 296 28.22 15.07 5.12
C GLN A 296 28.19 16.11 3.98
N VAL A 297 28.84 17.26 4.16
CA VAL A 297 28.99 18.30 3.14
C VAL A 297 30.28 18.06 2.37
N THR A 298 30.14 17.56 1.14
CA THR A 298 31.29 17.24 0.28
C THR A 298 31.88 18.48 -0.37
N TYR A 299 31.02 19.41 -0.79
CA TYR A 299 31.42 20.61 -1.52
C TYR A 299 30.68 21.82 -0.97
N LEU A 300 31.40 22.94 -0.89
CA LEU A 300 30.84 24.24 -0.60
C LEU A 300 31.27 25.18 -1.72
N TYR A 301 30.30 25.72 -2.45
CA TYR A 301 30.55 26.62 -3.59
C TYR A 301 29.87 27.97 -3.34
N ALA A 302 30.57 29.05 -3.67
CA ALA A 302 30.03 30.40 -3.68
C ALA A 302 29.92 30.88 -5.14
N TYR A 303 28.76 31.41 -5.50
CA TYR A 303 28.49 31.96 -6.83
C TYR A 303 27.99 33.40 -6.71
N GLN A 304 28.49 34.27 -7.57
CA GLN A 304 27.90 35.59 -7.82
C GLN A 304 26.90 35.45 -8.97
N ILE A 305 25.66 35.88 -8.74
CA ILE A 305 24.60 35.85 -9.76
C ILE A 305 24.63 37.18 -10.51
N LEU A 306 24.83 37.13 -11.83
CA LEU A 306 24.86 38.27 -12.74
C LEU A 306 23.65 38.24 -13.69
N PRO A 307 23.27 39.37 -14.32
CA PRO A 307 22.14 39.40 -15.27
C PRO A 307 22.29 38.42 -16.44
N ASP A 308 23.54 38.16 -16.87
CA ASP A 308 23.86 37.34 -18.05
C ASP A 308 24.44 35.95 -17.69
N GLY A 309 24.51 35.59 -16.41
CA GLY A 309 25.09 34.30 -15.98
C GLY A 309 25.43 34.21 -14.49
N CYS A 310 26.31 33.28 -14.14
CA CYS A 310 26.86 33.16 -12.79
C CYS A 310 28.39 33.06 -12.85
N GLU A 311 29.06 33.75 -11.94
CA GLU A 311 30.52 33.70 -11.81
C GLU A 311 30.89 32.95 -10.52
N PHE A 312 31.87 32.06 -10.63
CA PHE A 312 32.32 31.26 -9.51
C PHE A 312 33.28 32.07 -8.63
N VAL A 313 32.96 32.22 -7.35
CA VAL A 313 33.87 32.88 -6.39
C VAL A 313 34.85 31.83 -5.87
N PRO A 314 36.18 32.03 -5.97
CA PRO A 314 37.18 30.97 -5.84
C PRO A 314 37.41 30.40 -4.42
N PHE A 315 36.39 30.30 -3.59
CA PHE A 315 36.43 29.69 -2.26
C PHE A 315 36.27 28.16 -2.28
N LEU A 316 36.97 27.45 -3.20
CA LEU A 316 36.74 26.01 -3.38
C LEU A 316 37.32 25.23 -2.18
N VAL A 317 36.42 24.76 -1.31
CA VAL A 317 36.75 23.90 -0.18
C VAL A 317 36.34 22.46 -0.53
N GLU A 318 37.32 21.58 -0.72
CA GLU A 318 37.12 20.14 -0.96
C GLU A 318 37.48 19.33 0.29
N ASN A 319 36.62 18.35 0.63
CA ASN A 319 36.91 17.40 1.69
C ASN A 319 37.65 16.16 1.11
N PRO A 320 38.95 15.96 1.39
CA PRO A 320 39.71 14.83 0.85
C PRO A 320 39.34 13.47 1.47
N GLY A 321 38.42 13.41 2.43
CA GLY A 321 38.10 12.21 3.21
C GLY A 321 37.01 11.28 2.67
N LEU A 322 36.30 11.64 1.59
CA LEU A 322 35.27 10.78 0.98
C LEU A 322 35.73 10.27 -0.38
N GLN A 323 36.51 9.18 -0.38
CA GLN A 323 36.64 8.35 -1.58
C GLN A 323 35.33 7.56 -1.75
N LEU A 324 34.67 7.78 -2.88
CA LEU A 324 33.50 7.00 -3.31
C LEU A 324 33.80 5.50 -3.23
N VAL A 325 33.01 4.76 -2.46
CA VAL A 325 32.81 3.31 -2.57
C VAL A 325 31.45 3.08 -3.21
#